data_AF-A0A9N7NCA0-F1
#
_entry.id   AF-A0A9N7NCA0-F1
#
_cell.length_a   1.000
_cell.length_b   1.000
_cell.length_c   1.000
_cell.angle_alpha   90.00
_cell.angle_beta   90.00
_cell.angle_gamma   90.00
#
_symmetry.space_group_name_H-M   'P 1'
#
loop_
_entity.id
_entity.type
_entity.pdbx_description
1 polymer ?
#
loop_
_entity_poly.entity_id
_entity_poly.type
_entity_poly.pdbx_seq_one_letter_code
_entity_poly.pdbx_strand_id
1 'polypeptide(L)'
;MGCAGGSLRDDQGHWLGGFSMNIGTCSIMAAKLWGFFPGLSLALDLGFRHVKAEVDNASVVTLATTLDDAPGVHMGLVSGIKELLSRPWEVKVKHIP
;
A
#
# COMPACT_ATOMS: atom_id res chain seq x y z
N MET A 1 -16.44 -9.88 -6.70
CA MET A 1 -16.43 -8.70 -5.81
C MET A 1 -15.09 -8.72 -5.09
N GLY A 2 -14.33 -7.64 -5.18
CA GLY A 2 -13.01 -7.49 -4.60
C GLY A 2 -13.07 -6.75 -3.27
N CYS A 3 -12.17 -7.14 -2.38
CA CYS A 3 -11.93 -6.50 -1.10
C CYS A 3 -10.44 -6.25 -0.97
N ALA A 4 -10.07 -5.29 -0.13
CA ALA A 4 -8.70 -5.14 0.33
C ALA A 4 -8.67 -5.00 1.83
N GLY A 5 -7.50 -5.23 2.39
CA GLY A 5 -7.26 -5.06 3.81
C GLY A 5 -5.76 -5.08 4.08
N GLY A 6 -5.41 -4.68 5.28
CA GLY A 6 -4.04 -4.67 5.74
C GLY A 6 -3.99 -4.62 7.25
N SER A 7 -2.88 -5.06 7.80
CA SER A 7 -2.60 -4.98 9.23
C SER A 7 -1.29 -4.27 9.48
N LEU A 8 -1.25 -3.44 10.50
CA LEU A 8 -0.02 -2.88 11.05
C LEU A 8 0.41 -3.73 12.23
N ARG A 9 1.71 -3.99 12.29
CA ARG A 9 2.34 -4.70 13.39
C ARG A 9 3.63 -3.99 13.78
N ASP A 10 3.98 -4.08 15.06
CA ASP A 10 5.31 -3.65 15.51
C ASP A 10 6.38 -4.66 15.08
N ASP A 11 7.64 -4.39 15.42
CA ASP A 11 8.78 -5.25 15.12
C ASP A 11 8.74 -6.60 15.85
N GLN A 12 7.97 -6.71 16.93
CA GLN A 12 7.71 -7.95 17.68
C GLN A 12 6.49 -8.72 17.14
N GLY A 13 5.80 -8.15 16.14
CA GLY A 13 4.62 -8.75 15.51
C GLY A 13 3.31 -8.48 16.26
N HIS A 14 3.29 -7.65 17.31
CA HIS A 14 2.06 -7.26 17.98
C HIS A 14 1.18 -6.43 17.06
N TRP A 15 -0.12 -6.67 17.11
CA TRP A 15 -1.08 -5.95 16.31
C TRP A 15 -1.22 -4.50 16.78
N LEU A 16 -1.00 -3.55 15.88
CA LEU A 16 -1.14 -2.10 16.12
C LEU A 16 -2.43 -1.54 15.54
N GLY A 17 -3.03 -2.24 14.58
CA GLY A 17 -4.18 -1.76 13.84
C GLY A 17 -4.37 -2.49 12.53
N GLY A 18 -5.47 -2.21 11.85
CA GLY A 18 -5.72 -2.73 10.52
C GLY A 18 -6.96 -2.12 9.90
N PHE A 19 -7.17 -2.42 8.63
CA PHE A 19 -8.34 -1.98 7.90
C PHE A 19 -8.86 -3.09 7.01
N SER A 20 -10.13 -3.00 6.68
CA SER A 20 -10.78 -3.83 5.67
C SER A 20 -11.71 -2.93 4.85
N MET A 21 -11.71 -3.11 3.54
CA MET A 21 -12.53 -2.33 2.62
C MET A 21 -13.15 -3.23 1.57
N ASN A 22 -14.42 -2.94 1.29
CA ASN A 22 -15.14 -3.51 0.17
C ASN A 22 -14.95 -2.59 -1.04
N ILE A 23 -14.34 -3.10 -2.12
CA ILE A 23 -14.02 -2.33 -3.33
C ILE A 23 -15.13 -2.51 -4.38
N GLY A 24 -15.99 -3.52 -4.23
CA GLY A 24 -17.01 -3.84 -5.23
C GLY A 24 -16.42 -4.62 -6.42
N THR A 25 -16.71 -4.21 -7.65
CA THR A 25 -16.13 -4.88 -8.83
C THR A 25 -14.82 -4.22 -9.20
N CYS A 26 -13.71 -4.95 -9.10
CA CYS A 26 -12.38 -4.43 -9.42
C CYS A 26 -11.47 -5.52 -9.99
N SER A 27 -10.40 -5.10 -10.67
CA SER A 27 -9.33 -6.01 -11.11
C SER A 27 -8.48 -6.47 -9.91
N ILE A 28 -7.73 -7.56 -10.09
CA ILE A 28 -6.76 -8.03 -9.07
C ILE A 28 -5.75 -6.92 -8.75
N MET A 29 -5.23 -6.24 -9.78
CA MET A 29 -4.30 -5.13 -9.61
C MET A 29 -4.90 -4.00 -8.78
N ALA A 30 -6.15 -3.61 -9.07
CA ALA A 30 -6.85 -2.58 -8.29
C ALA A 30 -6.99 -2.98 -6.83
N ALA A 31 -7.40 -4.22 -6.54
CA ALA A 31 -7.53 -4.70 -5.16
C ALA A 31 -6.20 -4.62 -4.40
N LYS A 32 -5.08 -4.97 -5.03
CA LYS A 32 -3.76 -4.90 -4.40
C LYS A 32 -3.29 -3.47 -4.17
N LEU A 33 -3.48 -2.57 -5.14
CA LEU A 33 -3.17 -1.14 -4.96
C LEU A 33 -4.03 -0.51 -3.85
N TRP A 34 -5.32 -0.86 -3.78
CA TRP A 34 -6.22 -0.44 -2.71
C TRP A 34 -5.91 -1.11 -1.36
N GLY A 35 -5.18 -2.22 -1.32
CA GLY A 35 -4.60 -2.75 -0.08
C GLY A 35 -3.34 -2.01 0.35
N PHE A 36 -2.64 -1.36 -0.57
CA PHE A 36 -1.40 -0.69 -0.25
C PHE A 36 -1.60 0.77 0.18
N PHE A 37 -2.42 1.52 -0.57
CA PHE A 37 -2.64 2.95 -0.32
C PHE A 37 -3.20 3.27 1.09
N PRO A 38 -4.31 2.65 1.55
CA PRO A 38 -4.84 2.92 2.89
C PRO A 38 -3.92 2.40 4.00
N GLY A 39 -3.13 1.36 3.75
CA GLY A 39 -2.13 0.87 4.70
C GLY A 39 -1.03 1.90 4.95
N LEU A 40 -0.53 2.54 3.90
CA LEU A 40 0.42 3.65 4.01
C LEU A 40 -0.20 4.88 4.69
N SER A 41 -1.42 5.27 4.31
CA SER A 41 -2.13 6.39 4.94
C SER A 41 -2.31 6.15 6.44
N LEU A 42 -2.83 4.98 6.81
CA LEU A 42 -3.06 4.62 8.20
C LEU A 42 -1.76 4.63 9.02
N ALA A 43 -0.66 4.11 8.46
CA ALA A 43 0.64 4.16 9.13
C ALA A 43 1.10 5.61 9.41
N LEU A 44 0.94 6.48 8.42
CA LEU A 44 1.34 7.88 8.50
C LEU A 44 0.45 8.66 9.50
N ASP A 45 -0.86 8.43 9.44
CA ASP A 45 -1.89 9.03 10.31
C ASP A 45 -1.69 8.62 11.78
N LEU A 46 -1.24 7.39 12.03
CA LEU A 46 -0.85 6.90 13.35
C LEU A 46 0.51 7.44 13.83
N GLY A 47 1.19 8.26 13.03
CA GLY A 47 2.44 8.91 13.40
C GLY A 47 3.70 8.06 13.16
N PHE A 48 3.59 6.88 12.54
CA PHE A 48 4.77 6.07 12.23
C PHE A 48 5.60 6.73 11.12
N ARG A 49 6.92 6.65 11.28
CA ARG A 49 7.91 7.24 10.35
C ARG A 49 8.94 6.26 9.83
N HIS A 50 8.98 5.04 10.38
CA HIS A 50 9.81 3.94 9.90
C HIS A 50 8.89 2.76 9.66
N VAL A 51 8.59 2.47 8.39
CA VAL A 51 7.59 1.48 8.02
C VAL A 51 8.17 0.48 7.05
N LYS A 52 7.93 -0.80 7.33
CA LYS A 52 8.18 -1.89 6.40
C LYS A 52 6.85 -2.30 5.78
N ALA A 53 6.68 -1.99 4.50
CA ALA A 53 5.52 -2.34 3.74
C ALA A 53 5.72 -3.70 3.07
N GLU A 54 4.97 -4.71 3.48
CA GLU A 54 5.02 -6.04 2.88
C GLU A 54 3.84 -6.20 1.91
N VAL A 55 4.14 -6.46 0.64
CA VAL A 55 3.16 -6.55 -0.44
C VAL A 55 3.34 -7.87 -1.17
N ASP A 56 2.25 -8.61 -1.36
CA ASP A 56 2.24 -9.95 -1.97
C ASP A 56 2.13 -9.95 -3.51
N ASN A 57 2.45 -8.81 -4.11
CA ASN A 57 2.36 -8.64 -5.55
C ASN A 57 3.53 -7.82 -6.08
N ALA A 58 4.42 -8.48 -6.81
CA ALA A 58 5.62 -7.85 -7.38
C ALA A 58 5.28 -6.66 -8.30
N SER A 59 4.19 -6.75 -9.07
CA SER A 59 3.77 -5.67 -9.97
C SER A 59 3.37 -4.41 -9.21
N VAL A 60 2.73 -4.54 -8.04
CA VAL A 60 2.43 -3.38 -7.18
C VAL A 60 3.71 -2.75 -6.64
N VAL A 61 4.68 -3.58 -6.21
CA VAL A 61 5.98 -3.08 -5.75
C VAL A 61 6.68 -2.31 -6.86
N THR A 62 6.70 -2.85 -8.09
CA THR A 62 7.25 -2.17 -9.26
C THR A 62 6.54 -0.83 -9.51
N LEU A 63 5.21 -0.82 -9.64
CA LEU A 63 4.46 0.41 -9.92
C LEU A 63 4.62 1.50 -8.84
N ALA A 64 4.78 1.10 -7.58
CA ALA A 64 4.98 2.03 -6.48
C ALA A 64 6.40 2.61 -6.41
N THR A 65 7.40 1.89 -6.94
CA THR A 65 8.83 2.24 -6.77
C THR A 65 9.48 2.76 -8.05
N THR A 66 8.93 2.46 -9.23
CA THR A 66 9.46 2.97 -10.49
C THR A 66 8.99 4.40 -10.75
N LEU A 67 9.77 5.14 -11.55
CA LEU A 67 9.38 6.47 -12.02
C LEU A 67 8.23 6.39 -13.04
N ASP A 68 8.08 5.24 -13.71
CA ASP A 68 7.07 5.03 -14.75
C ASP A 68 5.64 5.25 -14.23
N ASP A 69 4.84 5.93 -15.04
CA ASP A 69 3.42 6.11 -14.76
C ASP A 69 2.67 4.79 -14.93
N ALA A 70 1.74 4.53 -14.01
CA ALA A 70 0.84 3.40 -14.18
C ALA A 70 -0.09 3.67 -15.38
N PRO A 71 -0.29 2.70 -16.28
CA PRO A 71 -1.13 2.89 -17.44
C PRO A 71 -2.61 3.05 -17.05
N GLY A 72 -3.27 4.05 -17.64
CA GLY A 72 -4.74 4.18 -17.67
C GLY A 72 -5.40 4.31 -16.29
N VAL A 73 -6.34 3.40 -15.99
CA VAL A 73 -7.29 3.51 -14.87
C VAL A 73 -6.66 3.47 -13.47
N HIS A 74 -5.39 3.06 -13.35
CA HIS A 74 -4.69 2.97 -12.06
C HIS A 74 -3.80 4.18 -11.74
N MET A 75 -3.66 5.13 -12.68
CA MET A 75 -2.75 6.27 -12.55
C MET A 75 -2.97 7.07 -11.27
N GLY A 76 -4.21 7.49 -10.98
CA GLY A 76 -4.50 8.29 -9.79
C GLY A 76 -4.14 7.61 -8.47
N LEU A 77 -4.38 6.30 -8.36
CA LEU A 77 -4.05 5.54 -7.15
C LEU A 77 -2.55 5.35 -6.98
N VAL A 78 -1.83 5.08 -8.08
CA VAL A 78 -0.37 4.96 -8.07
C VAL A 78 0.29 6.30 -7.77
N SER A 79 -0.22 7.40 -8.32
CA SER A 79 0.24 8.75 -7.99
C SER A 79 0.05 9.06 -6.50
N GLY A 80 -1.11 8.71 -5.92
CA GLY A 80 -1.34 8.88 -4.48
C GLY A 80 -0.40 8.04 -3.62
N ILE A 81 -0.08 6.81 -4.02
CA ILE A 81 0.93 5.97 -3.34
C ILE A 81 2.30 6.63 -3.43
N LYS A 82 2.73 7.08 -4.61
CA LYS A 82 4.02 7.76 -4.79
C LYS A 82 4.11 9.05 -3.99
N GLU A 83 3.02 9.82 -3.88
CA GLU A 83 2.96 11.01 -3.03
C GLU A 83 3.10 10.65 -1.55
N LEU A 84 2.46 9.58 -1.08
CA LEU A 84 2.65 9.11 0.29
C LEU A 84 4.11 8.70 0.53
N LEU A 85 4.72 7.95 -0.39
CA LEU A 85 6.11 7.51 -0.28
C LEU A 85 7.13 8.68 -0.33
N SER A 86 6.77 9.83 -0.90
CA SER A 86 7.65 11.01 -0.96
C SER A 86 7.59 11.94 0.26
N ARG A 87 6.72 11.64 1.24
CA ARG A 87 6.65 12.37 2.52
C ARG A 87 7.95 12.21 3.34
N PRO A 88 8.17 13.02 4.40
CA PRO A 88 9.36 12.90 5.26
C PRO A 88 9.25 11.71 6.23
N TRP A 89 9.40 10.49 5.71
CA TRP A 89 9.42 9.23 6.45
C TRP A 89 10.19 8.16 5.66
N GLU A 90 10.65 7.11 6.35
CA GLU A 90 11.36 5.99 5.77
C GLU A 90 10.39 4.82 5.54
N VAL A 91 10.15 4.48 4.27
CA VAL A 91 9.34 3.32 3.90
C VAL A 91 10.17 2.32 3.10
N LYS A 92 10.27 1.10 3.61
CA LYS A 92 10.89 -0.03 2.90
C LYS A 92 9.80 -0.92 2.34
N VAL A 93 9.62 -0.89 1.02
CA VAL A 93 8.67 -1.77 0.32
C VAL A 93 9.35 -3.09 0.03
N LYS A 94 8.75 -4.19 0.49
CA LYS A 94 9.26 -5.56 0.34
C LYS A 94 8.19 -6.45 -0.28
N HIS A 95 8.56 -7.18 -1.33
CA HIS A 95 7.71 -8.24 -1.86
C HIS A 95 7.73 -9.48 -0.94
N ILE A 96 6.56 -10.03 -0.64
CA ILE A 96 6.41 -11.31 0.09
C ILE A 96 5.67 -12.33 -0.79
N PRO A 97 6.15 -13.57 -0.96
CA PRO A 97 5.46 -14.59 -1.77
C PRO A 97 4.15 -15.09 -1.16
#